data_AF-A0A811K8I3-F1
#
_entry.id   AF-A0A811K8I3-F1
#
_cell.length_a   1.000
_cell.length_b   1.000
_cell.length_c   1.000
_cell.angle_alpha   90.00
_cell.angle_beta   90.00
_cell.angle_gamma   90.00
#
_symmetry.space_group_name_H-M   'P 1'
#
loop_
_entity.id
_entity.type
_entity.pdbx_description
1 polymer ?
#
loop_
_entity_poly.entity_id
_entity_poly.type
_entity_poly.pdbx_seq_one_letter_code
_entity_poly.pdbx_strand_id
1 'polypeptide(L)'
;MGQSYSLPEKTGPSPFTRSGEPPVKLNQTTDKPQHRVNDVMSLQLHMADERQRMAGLSPAEREWRMKWLKDQHLHPDEPIHVDAIHRQLNPVRMLYRRPWDLFYTKVLVKRLGPYYGLAFRQMVPKLIIGFLTIQFVYYQWKYQAKNWEAYSGLTTFVENPIRDKKKIEEEYPGLYAKAMYNDKQYDYHDRTYQQRLTHRDVGEPNRKY
;
A
#
# COMPACT_ATOMS: atom_id res chain seq x y z
N MET A 1 -15.61 4.26 -8.18
CA MET A 1 -16.74 3.57 -7.54
C MET A 1 -17.99 3.96 -8.30
N GLY A 2 -18.49 3.08 -9.17
CA GLY A 2 -19.70 3.38 -9.94
C GLY A 2 -20.92 3.30 -9.03
N GLN A 3 -21.85 4.25 -9.15
CA GLN A 3 -23.13 4.14 -8.47
C GLN A 3 -23.88 2.94 -9.05
N SER A 4 -23.89 1.83 -8.30
CA SER A 4 -24.71 0.67 -8.63
C SER A 4 -26.16 1.07 -8.38
N TYR A 5 -26.92 1.27 -9.45
CA TYR A 5 -28.35 1.47 -9.36
C TYR A 5 -29.00 0.24 -8.69
N SER A 6 -29.47 0.41 -7.45
CA SER A 6 -30.28 -0.59 -6.74
C SER A 6 -31.75 -0.33 -7.01
N LEU A 7 -32.49 -1.34 -7.49
CA LEU A 7 -33.92 -1.20 -7.71
C LEU A 7 -34.65 -0.97 -6.37
N PRO A 8 -35.62 -0.04 -6.29
CA PRO A 8 -36.48 0.08 -5.12
C PRO A 8 -37.39 -1.16 -4.99
N GLU A 9 -37.72 -1.51 -3.74
CA GLU A 9 -38.60 -2.65 -3.44
C GLU A 9 -40.03 -2.39 -3.95
N LYS A 10 -40.72 -3.47 -4.38
CA LYS A 10 -42.09 -3.40 -4.88
C LYS A 10 -43.06 -3.20 -3.69
N THR A 11 -43.76 -2.07 -3.66
CA THR A 11 -44.62 -1.67 -2.53
C THR A 11 -46.09 -2.10 -2.68
N GLY A 12 -46.58 -2.43 -3.88
CA GLY A 12 -48.01 -2.73 -4.08
C GLY A 12 -48.36 -4.02 -4.86
N PRO A 13 -49.67 -4.38 -4.91
CA PRO A 13 -50.15 -5.64 -5.46
C PRO A 13 -50.37 -5.62 -6.99
N SER A 14 -50.24 -4.47 -7.65
CA SER A 14 -50.52 -4.38 -9.08
C SER A 14 -49.51 -5.22 -9.90
N PRO A 15 -49.99 -6.06 -10.84
CA PRO A 15 -49.11 -6.81 -11.73
C PRO A 15 -48.61 -5.96 -12.91
N PHE A 16 -49.15 -4.75 -13.09
CA PHE A 16 -48.97 -3.94 -14.29
C PHE A 16 -48.04 -2.74 -14.12
N THR A 17 -47.65 -2.40 -12.88
CA THR A 17 -46.75 -1.28 -12.58
C THR A 17 -45.50 -1.77 -11.85
N ARG A 18 -44.34 -1.21 -12.17
CA ARG A 18 -43.06 -1.59 -11.56
C ARG A 18 -43.03 -1.47 -10.03
N SER A 19 -43.62 -0.42 -9.44
CA SER A 19 -43.72 -0.26 -7.98
C SER A 19 -44.82 -1.12 -7.36
N GLY A 20 -45.69 -1.73 -8.17
CA GLY A 20 -46.86 -2.45 -7.71
C GLY A 20 -48.01 -1.57 -7.20
N GLU A 21 -47.85 -0.25 -7.15
CA GLU A 21 -48.95 0.66 -6.82
C GLU A 21 -49.85 0.89 -8.04
N PRO A 22 -51.18 0.88 -7.89
CA PRO A 22 -52.06 1.19 -9.01
C PRO A 22 -51.72 2.57 -9.59
N PRO A 23 -51.80 2.75 -10.93
CA PRO A 23 -51.52 4.04 -11.54
C PRO A 23 -52.43 5.11 -10.92
N VAL A 24 -51.83 6.22 -10.48
CA VAL A 24 -52.55 7.32 -9.84
C VAL A 24 -53.64 7.81 -10.81
N LYS A 25 -54.89 7.90 -10.33
CA LYS A 25 -55.98 8.48 -11.12
C LYS A 25 -55.64 9.93 -11.42
N LEU A 26 -55.43 10.24 -12.69
CA LEU A 26 -55.09 11.59 -13.15
C LEU A 26 -56.32 12.49 -13.02
N ASN A 27 -56.39 13.27 -11.93
CA ASN A 27 -57.27 14.43 -11.86
C ASN A 27 -56.51 15.62 -12.46
N GLN A 28 -56.55 15.76 -13.79
CA GLN A 28 -55.89 16.89 -14.46
C GLN A 28 -56.71 18.16 -14.23
N THR A 29 -56.23 19.02 -13.32
CA THR A 29 -56.83 20.34 -13.06
C THR A 29 -56.25 21.44 -13.96
N THR A 30 -55.17 21.15 -14.70
CA THR A 30 -54.42 22.11 -15.52
C THR A 30 -53.77 21.44 -16.74
N ASP A 31 -53.66 22.16 -17.86
CA ASP A 31 -53.06 21.70 -19.14
C ASP A 31 -51.56 21.38 -19.10
N LYS A 32 -50.90 21.55 -17.95
CA LYS A 32 -49.47 21.21 -17.82
C LYS A 32 -49.31 19.70 -17.68
N PRO A 33 -48.35 19.07 -18.38
CA PRO A 33 -48.06 17.65 -18.20
C PRO A 33 -47.63 17.38 -16.74
N GLN A 34 -48.37 16.51 -16.06
CA GLN A 34 -48.06 16.09 -14.69
C GLN A 34 -46.85 15.13 -14.71
N HIS A 35 -45.69 15.60 -14.27
CA HIS A 35 -44.56 14.74 -13.95
C HIS A 35 -44.64 14.32 -12.47
N ARG A 36 -44.19 13.10 -12.16
CA ARG A 36 -44.00 12.68 -10.75
C ARG A 36 -42.92 13.57 -10.14
N VAL A 37 -43.22 14.20 -9.01
CA VAL A 37 -42.42 15.30 -8.42
C VAL A 37 -40.98 14.89 -8.03
N ASN A 38 -40.63 13.60 -7.97
CA ASN A 38 -39.36 13.15 -7.38
C ASN A 38 -38.61 12.01 -8.10
N ASP A 39 -38.89 11.69 -9.37
CA ASP A 39 -38.07 10.69 -10.09
C ASP A 39 -36.91 11.35 -10.83
N VAL A 40 -35.68 10.95 -10.52
CA VAL A 40 -34.49 11.29 -11.32
C VAL A 40 -34.74 10.80 -12.75
N MET A 41 -34.53 11.65 -13.76
CA MET A 41 -34.68 11.29 -15.16
C MET A 41 -33.75 10.12 -15.49
N SER A 42 -34.30 8.90 -15.51
CA SER A 42 -33.59 7.67 -15.83
C SER A 42 -33.70 7.37 -17.33
N LEU A 43 -32.75 6.59 -17.86
CA LEU A 43 -32.74 6.16 -19.27
C LEU A 43 -34.06 5.50 -19.71
N GLN A 44 -34.74 4.83 -18.78
CA GLN A 44 -35.97 4.07 -19.03
C GLN A 44 -37.25 4.88 -18.78
N LEU A 45 -37.18 6.00 -18.05
CA LEU A 45 -38.32 6.87 -17.71
C LEU A 45 -39.53 6.06 -17.17
N HIS A 46 -40.74 6.59 -17.29
CA HIS A 46 -42.01 5.89 -17.12
C HIS A 46 -42.33 4.86 -18.25
N MET A 47 -41.48 4.73 -19.27
CA MET A 47 -41.62 3.67 -20.29
C MET A 47 -41.27 2.28 -19.74
N ALA A 48 -40.79 2.18 -18.50
CA ALA A 48 -40.67 0.92 -17.77
C ALA A 48 -42.02 0.18 -17.68
N ASP A 49 -43.15 0.91 -17.58
CA ASP A 49 -44.50 0.34 -17.55
C ASP A 49 -45.04 0.12 -18.97
N GLU A 50 -45.54 -1.09 -19.25
CA GLU A 50 -45.92 -1.54 -20.60
C GLU A 50 -47.11 -0.74 -21.18
N ARG A 51 -48.08 -0.33 -20.35
CA ARG A 51 -49.24 0.46 -20.81
C ARG A 51 -48.86 1.89 -21.21
N GLN A 52 -47.96 2.52 -20.47
CA GLN A 52 -47.45 3.86 -20.81
C GLN A 52 -46.53 3.79 -22.04
N ARG A 53 -45.79 2.69 -22.21
CA ARG A 53 -45.02 2.42 -23.42
C ARG A 53 -45.91 2.33 -24.68
N MET A 54 -47.08 1.69 -24.58
CA MET A 54 -48.05 1.61 -25.67
C MET A 54 -48.72 2.95 -25.99
N ALA A 55 -48.88 3.84 -25.01
CA ALA A 55 -49.44 5.18 -25.21
C ALA A 55 -48.46 6.16 -25.90
N GLY A 56 -47.17 5.85 -25.88
CA GLY A 56 -46.12 6.70 -26.45
C GLY A 56 -45.82 7.95 -25.60
N LEU A 57 -44.89 8.78 -26.08
CA LEU A 57 -44.41 9.96 -25.36
C LEU A 57 -45.19 11.22 -25.80
N SER A 58 -45.62 12.05 -24.85
CA SER A 58 -46.27 13.33 -25.15
C SER A 58 -45.29 14.30 -25.84
N PRO A 59 -45.78 15.30 -26.61
CA PRO A 59 -44.90 16.29 -27.25
C PRO A 59 -43.98 17.01 -26.27
N ALA A 60 -44.51 17.40 -25.11
CA ALA A 60 -43.72 18.05 -24.06
C ALA A 60 -42.62 17.12 -23.50
N GLU A 61 -42.93 15.86 -23.23
CA GLU A 61 -41.93 14.90 -22.75
C GLU A 61 -40.84 14.62 -23.80
N ARG A 62 -41.17 14.64 -25.10
CA ARG A 62 -40.17 14.50 -26.18
C ARG A 62 -39.19 15.67 -26.17
N GLU A 63 -39.68 16.89 -26.00
CA GLU A 63 -38.83 18.08 -25.92
C GLU A 63 -37.87 18.00 -24.72
N TRP A 64 -38.37 17.59 -23.56
CA TRP A 64 -37.56 17.40 -22.36
C TRP A 64 -36.54 16.27 -22.52
N ARG A 65 -36.92 15.16 -23.16
CA ARG A 65 -36.01 14.05 -23.44
C ARG A 65 -34.89 14.46 -24.39
N MET A 66 -35.20 15.26 -25.41
CA MET A 66 -34.23 15.79 -26.36
C MET A 66 -33.20 16.69 -25.67
N LYS A 67 -33.65 17.55 -24.75
CA LYS A 67 -32.76 18.37 -23.90
C LYS A 67 -31.86 17.50 -23.03
N TRP A 68 -32.44 16.55 -22.29
CA TRP A 68 -31.66 15.65 -21.43
C TRP A 68 -30.62 14.84 -22.21
N LEU A 69 -30.95 14.32 -23.42
CA LEU A 69 -29.98 13.61 -24.26
C LEU A 69 -28.84 14.52 -24.70
N LYS A 70 -29.17 15.78 -25.01
CA LYS A 70 -28.17 16.76 -25.37
C LYS A 70 -27.22 17.03 -24.21
N ASP A 71 -27.75 17.11 -22.99
CA ASP A 71 -26.97 17.32 -21.75
C ASP A 71 -26.08 16.12 -21.38
N GLN A 72 -26.33 14.92 -21.94
CA GLN A 72 -25.43 13.78 -21.77
C GLN A 72 -24.20 13.82 -22.70
N HIS A 73 -24.13 14.74 -23.67
CA HIS A 73 -22.92 14.91 -24.47
C HIS A 73 -21.86 15.60 -23.62
N LEU A 74 -20.79 14.88 -23.32
CA LEU A 74 -19.61 15.46 -22.68
C LEU A 74 -18.92 16.44 -23.65
N HIS A 75 -18.18 17.39 -23.09
CA HIS A 75 -17.32 18.26 -23.87
C HIS A 75 -16.26 17.40 -24.61
N PRO A 76 -15.86 17.74 -25.85
CA PRO A 76 -14.84 16.97 -26.59
C PRO A 76 -13.50 16.86 -25.84
N ASP A 77 -13.20 17.80 -24.94
CA ASP A 77 -11.99 17.77 -24.12
C ASP A 77 -12.10 16.86 -22.89
N GLU A 78 -13.28 16.35 -22.59
CA GLU A 78 -13.49 15.43 -21.47
C GLU A 78 -13.33 13.97 -21.93
N PRO A 79 -12.66 13.11 -21.13
CA PRO A 79 -12.09 13.39 -19.81
C PRO A 79 -10.70 14.07 -19.87
N ILE A 80 -10.53 15.20 -19.17
CA ILE A 80 -9.22 15.86 -19.04
C ILE A 80 -8.36 15.04 -18.07
N HIS A 81 -7.42 14.26 -18.61
CA HIS A 81 -6.47 13.50 -17.81
C HIS A 81 -5.30 14.39 -17.37
N VAL A 82 -5.34 14.87 -16.13
CA VAL A 82 -4.24 15.61 -15.51
C VAL A 82 -3.26 14.64 -14.86
N ASP A 83 -2.17 14.32 -15.57
CA ASP A 83 -1.11 13.43 -15.10
C ASP A 83 -0.55 13.82 -13.71
N ALA A 84 -0.50 15.11 -13.40
CA ALA A 84 0.01 15.61 -12.12
C ALA A 84 -0.86 15.22 -10.90
N ILE A 85 -2.17 15.06 -11.08
CA ILE A 85 -3.09 14.67 -9.99
C ILE A 85 -2.97 13.17 -9.73
N HIS A 86 -2.85 12.35 -10.79
CA HIS A 86 -2.79 10.90 -10.67
C HIS A 86 -1.38 10.35 -10.41
N ARG A 87 -0.34 11.16 -10.67
CA ARG A 87 1.07 10.76 -10.57
C ARG A 87 1.84 11.65 -9.59
N GLN A 88 1.30 11.83 -8.39
CA GLN A 88 2.02 12.43 -7.26
C GLN A 88 3.15 11.50 -6.80
N LEU A 89 4.31 11.57 -7.46
CA LEU A 89 5.51 10.85 -7.05
C LEU A 89 6.51 11.80 -6.40
N ASN A 90 7.06 11.39 -5.24
CA ASN A 90 8.14 12.12 -4.58
C ASN A 90 9.32 12.37 -5.56
N PRO A 91 9.96 13.56 -5.53
CA PRO A 91 11.04 13.90 -6.47
C PRO A 91 12.24 12.94 -6.36
N VAL A 92 12.57 12.50 -5.15
CA VAL A 92 13.59 11.46 -4.91
C VAL A 92 13.22 10.16 -5.64
N ARG A 93 11.94 9.78 -5.61
CA ARG A 93 11.42 8.60 -6.30
C ARG A 93 11.47 8.74 -7.81
N MET A 94 11.22 9.94 -8.32
CA MET A 94 11.37 10.24 -9.74
C MET A 94 12.82 10.11 -10.17
N LEU A 95 13.77 10.61 -9.37
CA LEU A 95 15.20 10.64 -9.69
C LEU A 95 15.79 9.22 -9.82
N TYR A 96 15.63 8.36 -8.82
CA TYR A 96 16.19 7.01 -8.89
C TYR A 96 15.46 6.09 -9.89
N ARG A 97 14.19 6.39 -10.21
CA ARG A 97 13.40 5.60 -11.16
C ARG A 97 13.68 5.98 -12.62
N ARG A 98 14.02 7.25 -12.88
CA ARG A 98 14.28 7.79 -14.23
C ARG A 98 15.26 6.98 -15.08
N PRO A 99 16.45 6.54 -14.60
CA PRO A 99 17.37 5.77 -15.44
C PRO A 99 16.76 4.44 -15.91
N TRP A 100 16.04 3.74 -15.03
CA TRP A 100 15.38 2.48 -15.36
C TRP A 100 14.17 2.66 -16.28
N ASP A 101 13.42 3.76 -16.15
CA ASP A 101 12.32 4.10 -17.06
C ASP A 101 12.82 4.40 -18.48
N LEU A 102 13.95 5.10 -18.59
CA LEU A 102 14.60 5.36 -19.87
C LEU A 102 15.16 4.08 -20.49
N PHE A 103 15.81 3.23 -19.70
CA PHE A 103 16.30 1.94 -20.17
C PHE A 103 15.16 1.03 -20.65
N TYR A 104 14.05 1.02 -19.92
CA TYR A 104 12.85 0.28 -20.29
C TYR A 104 12.27 0.72 -21.63
N THR A 105 12.00 2.02 -21.77
CA THR A 105 11.36 2.57 -22.97
C THR A 105 12.27 2.55 -24.20
N LYS A 106 13.57 2.83 -24.03
CA LYS A 106 14.51 2.92 -25.16
C LYS A 106 15.09 1.58 -25.60
N VAL A 107 15.28 0.62 -24.69
CA VAL A 107 16.00 -0.63 -24.98
C VAL A 107 15.14 -1.87 -24.75
N LEU A 108 14.60 -2.06 -23.55
CA LEU A 108 13.93 -3.31 -23.17
C LEU A 108 12.66 -3.56 -23.99
N VAL A 109 11.78 -2.56 -24.11
CA VAL A 109 10.51 -2.72 -24.86
C VAL A 109 10.77 -3.02 -26.33
N LYS A 110 11.77 -2.35 -26.94
CA LYS A 110 12.09 -2.55 -28.37
C LYS A 110 12.67 -3.92 -28.68
N ARG A 111 13.40 -4.53 -27.74
CA ARG A 111 14.08 -5.83 -27.96
C ARG A 111 13.28 -7.03 -27.45
N LEU A 112 12.65 -6.91 -26.29
CA LEU A 112 12.00 -8.02 -25.57
C LEU A 112 10.47 -7.91 -25.57
N GLY A 113 9.92 -6.80 -26.05
CA GLY A 113 8.50 -6.51 -25.98
C GLY A 113 8.04 -5.99 -24.60
N PRO A 114 6.76 -5.59 -24.48
CA PRO A 114 6.24 -4.92 -23.29
C PRO A 114 6.22 -5.82 -22.05
N TYR A 115 5.84 -7.09 -22.21
CA TYR A 115 5.65 -8.04 -21.12
C TYR A 115 6.97 -8.41 -20.45
N TYR A 116 7.92 -8.96 -21.22
CA TYR A 116 9.24 -9.31 -20.69
C TYR A 116 10.02 -8.07 -20.25
N GLY A 117 9.93 -6.96 -20.99
CA GLY A 117 10.56 -5.71 -20.57
C GLY A 117 10.09 -5.24 -19.18
N LEU A 118 8.80 -5.41 -18.86
CA LEU A 118 8.23 -5.01 -17.57
C LEU A 118 8.78 -5.91 -16.45
N ALA A 119 8.83 -7.22 -16.69
CA ALA A 119 9.42 -8.17 -15.76
C ALA A 119 10.90 -7.82 -15.47
N PHE A 120 11.70 -7.55 -16.50
CA PHE A 120 13.10 -7.13 -16.36
C PHE A 120 13.25 -5.83 -15.57
N ARG A 121 12.45 -4.81 -15.87
CA ARG A 121 12.45 -3.52 -15.15
C ARG A 121 12.16 -3.67 -13.67
N GLN A 122 11.31 -4.63 -13.29
CA GLN A 122 10.91 -4.85 -11.91
C GLN A 122 11.91 -5.74 -11.15
N MET A 123 12.47 -6.76 -11.79
CA MET A 123 13.30 -7.78 -11.14
C MET A 123 14.78 -7.41 -11.07
N VAL A 124 15.38 -6.94 -12.17
CA VAL A 124 16.84 -6.70 -12.23
C VAL A 124 17.33 -5.71 -11.17
N PRO A 125 16.69 -4.54 -10.96
CA PRO A 125 17.17 -3.59 -9.95
C PRO A 125 17.13 -4.19 -8.53
N LYS A 126 16.11 -5.00 -8.24
CA LYS A 126 15.97 -5.68 -6.94
C LYS A 126 17.04 -6.75 -6.74
N LEU A 127 17.36 -7.50 -7.80
CA LEU A 127 18.44 -8.50 -7.77
C LEU A 127 19.80 -7.83 -7.57
N ILE A 128 20.07 -6.71 -8.27
CA ILE A 128 21.31 -5.94 -8.09
C ILE A 128 21.42 -5.42 -6.67
N ILE A 129 20.36 -4.79 -6.14
CA ILE A 129 20.36 -4.28 -4.76
C ILE A 129 20.54 -5.44 -3.77
N GLY A 130 19.80 -6.54 -3.93
CA GLY A 130 19.92 -7.71 -3.08
C GLY A 130 21.31 -8.34 -3.10
N PHE A 131 21.95 -8.39 -4.27
CA PHE A 131 23.32 -8.87 -4.39
C PHE A 131 24.31 -7.93 -3.69
N LEU A 132 24.19 -6.62 -3.92
CA LEU A 132 25.06 -5.62 -3.28
C LEU A 132 24.89 -5.60 -1.76
N THR A 133 23.67 -5.75 -1.25
CA THR A 133 23.43 -5.82 0.21
C THR A 133 24.02 -7.08 0.80
N ILE A 134 23.88 -8.24 0.15
CA ILE A 134 24.51 -9.49 0.59
C ILE A 134 26.03 -9.34 0.62
N GLN A 135 26.64 -8.80 -0.44
CA GLN A 135 28.09 -8.58 -0.48
C GLN A 135 28.55 -7.58 0.58
N PHE A 136 27.80 -6.51 0.81
CA PHE A 136 28.09 -5.54 1.85
C PHE A 136 28.04 -6.18 3.24
N VAL A 137 26.97 -6.92 3.55
CA VAL A 137 26.84 -7.64 4.84
C VAL A 137 27.95 -8.67 5.00
N TYR A 138 28.25 -9.44 3.95
CA TYR A 138 29.35 -10.40 3.95
C TYR A 138 30.70 -9.74 4.21
N TYR A 139 30.98 -8.62 3.53
CA TYR A 139 32.21 -7.86 3.73
C TYR A 139 32.32 -7.33 5.16
N GLN A 140 31.26 -6.74 5.69
CA GLN A 140 31.19 -6.26 7.06
C GLN A 140 31.40 -7.41 8.05
N TRP A 141 30.73 -8.54 7.83
CA TRP A 141 30.89 -9.72 8.68
C TRP A 141 32.31 -10.29 8.65
N LYS A 142 32.93 -10.36 7.47
CA LYS A 142 34.27 -10.95 7.27
C LYS A 142 35.40 -10.07 7.82
N TYR A 143 35.35 -8.76 7.60
CA TYR A 143 36.45 -7.85 7.91
C TYR A 143 36.20 -6.97 9.14
N GLN A 144 34.95 -6.80 9.56
CA GLN A 144 34.57 -6.09 10.79
C GLN A 144 33.89 -7.05 11.78
N ALA A 145 34.43 -8.26 11.94
CA ALA A 145 34.03 -9.13 13.04
C ALA A 145 34.47 -8.48 14.36
N LYS A 146 33.57 -8.47 15.36
CA LYS A 146 33.86 -7.92 16.68
C LYS A 146 34.90 -8.81 17.38
N ASN A 147 36.12 -8.31 17.47
CA ASN A 147 37.24 -8.98 18.15
C ASN A 147 37.59 -8.23 19.44
N TRP A 148 38.44 -8.80 20.28
CA TRP A 148 38.98 -8.10 21.47
C TRP A 148 39.74 -6.81 21.10
N GLU A 149 40.26 -6.70 19.86
CA GLU A 149 40.91 -5.52 19.31
C GLU A 149 39.94 -4.45 18.76
N ALA A 150 38.68 -4.79 18.45
CA ALA A 150 37.73 -3.90 17.78
C ALA A 150 36.33 -4.00 18.41
N TYR A 151 35.85 -2.92 19.03
CA TYR A 151 34.55 -2.88 19.70
C TYR A 151 33.35 -2.75 18.74
N SER A 152 33.59 -2.17 17.56
CA SER A 152 32.59 -2.05 16.49
C SER A 152 32.60 -3.30 15.63
N GLY A 153 31.43 -3.71 15.13
CA GLY A 153 31.31 -4.84 14.23
C GLY A 153 30.23 -5.83 14.62
N LEU A 154 30.07 -6.86 13.79
CA LEU A 154 29.13 -7.94 14.05
C LEU A 154 29.75 -8.96 15.01
N THR A 155 29.02 -9.30 16.08
CA THR A 155 29.40 -10.38 16.99
C THR A 155 29.18 -11.73 16.33
N THR A 156 30.25 -12.50 16.15
CA THR A 156 30.14 -13.92 15.83
C THR A 156 29.88 -14.68 17.13
N PHE A 157 28.63 -15.09 17.35
CA PHE A 157 28.33 -16.05 18.41
C PHE A 157 28.87 -17.40 17.96
N VAL A 158 30.00 -17.81 18.51
CA VAL A 158 30.41 -19.21 18.46
C VAL A 158 29.45 -19.92 19.42
N GLU A 159 28.64 -20.85 18.92
CA GLU A 159 27.86 -21.72 19.81
C GLU A 159 28.81 -22.34 20.84
N ASN A 160 28.39 -22.44 22.10
CA ASN A 160 29.17 -23.17 23.08
C ASN A 160 29.47 -24.57 22.50
N PRO A 161 30.74 -24.97 22.38
CA PRO A 161 31.10 -26.23 21.72
C PRO A 161 30.54 -27.47 22.46
N ILE A 162 30.06 -27.27 23.68
CA ILE A 162 29.48 -28.30 24.53
C ILE A 162 27.95 -28.30 24.40
N ARG A 163 27.44 -29.19 23.55
CA ARG A 163 26.00 -29.38 23.30
C ARG A 163 25.27 -30.06 24.46
N ASP A 164 25.90 -31.03 25.13
CA ASP A 164 25.27 -31.89 26.14
C ASP A 164 25.56 -31.44 27.59
N LYS A 165 25.35 -30.15 27.89
CA LYS A 165 25.64 -29.57 29.21
C LYS A 165 24.99 -30.31 30.38
N LYS A 166 23.74 -30.77 30.23
CA LYS A 166 22.98 -31.43 31.31
C LYS A 166 23.58 -32.77 31.70
N LYS A 167 23.92 -33.61 30.71
CA LYS A 167 24.51 -34.94 30.95
C LYS A 167 25.86 -34.83 31.63
N ILE A 168 26.69 -33.87 31.21
CA ILE A 168 28.01 -33.64 31.82
C ILE A 168 27.88 -33.24 33.28
N GLU A 169 26.87 -32.44 33.63
CA GLU A 169 26.63 -32.03 35.02
C GLU A 169 26.07 -33.18 35.88
N GLU A 170 25.25 -34.05 35.29
CA GLU A 170 24.73 -35.27 35.94
C GLU A 170 25.86 -36.28 36.23
N GLU A 171 26.77 -36.50 35.28
CA GLU A 171 27.92 -37.41 35.44
C GLU A 171 29.03 -36.81 36.32
N TYR A 172 29.29 -35.51 36.17
CA TYR A 172 30.40 -34.80 36.81
C TYR A 172 29.95 -33.44 37.36
N PRO A 173 29.34 -33.40 38.55
CA PRO A 173 28.81 -32.17 39.12
C PRO A 173 29.92 -31.12 39.36
N GLY A 174 29.67 -29.89 38.92
CA GLY A 174 30.59 -28.74 39.06
C GLY A 174 31.78 -28.73 38.10
N LEU A 175 31.95 -29.76 37.25
CA LEU A 175 33.01 -29.79 36.24
C LEU A 175 32.82 -28.69 35.20
N TYR A 176 31.57 -28.46 34.78
CA TYR A 176 31.25 -27.44 33.79
C TYR A 176 31.65 -26.04 34.25
N ALA A 177 31.36 -25.69 35.51
CA ALA A 177 31.69 -24.40 36.07
C ALA A 177 33.22 -24.17 36.18
N LYS A 178 33.99 -25.25 36.41
CA LYS A 178 35.46 -25.20 36.46
C LYS A 178 36.11 -25.18 35.08
N ALA A 179 35.52 -25.85 34.10
CA ALA A 179 36.04 -25.95 32.73
C ALA A 179 35.80 -24.68 31.91
N MET A 180 34.73 -23.94 32.20
CA MET A 180 34.44 -22.68 31.52
C MET A 180 35.30 -21.55 32.07
N TYR A 181 35.82 -20.73 31.16
CA TYR A 181 36.52 -19.50 31.52
C TYR A 181 35.53 -18.52 32.18
N ASN A 182 35.78 -18.16 33.45
CA ASN A 182 35.00 -17.16 34.14
C ASN A 182 35.63 -15.78 33.91
N ASP A 183 35.05 -15.02 32.98
CA ASP A 183 35.50 -13.66 32.64
C ASP A 183 35.55 -12.73 33.86
N LYS A 184 34.64 -12.93 34.83
CA LYS A 184 34.56 -12.13 36.07
C LYS A 184 35.60 -12.49 37.13
N GLN A 185 36.31 -13.61 36.96
CA GLN A 185 37.33 -14.05 37.92
C GLN A 185 38.56 -13.15 37.87
N TYR A 186 38.86 -12.58 36.70
CA TYR A 186 39.95 -11.67 36.50
C TYR A 186 39.39 -10.26 36.31
N ASP A 187 39.93 -9.29 37.05
CA ASP A 187 39.45 -7.90 37.09
C ASP A 187 39.90 -7.11 35.84
N TYR A 188 39.71 -7.69 34.65
CA TYR A 188 40.02 -7.03 33.40
C TYR A 188 38.93 -5.98 33.13
N HIS A 189 39.31 -4.71 33.17
CA HIS A 189 38.41 -3.64 32.76
C HIS A 189 38.08 -3.72 31.27
N ASP A 190 36.85 -3.40 30.93
CA ASP A 190 36.45 -3.21 29.53
C ASP A 190 37.28 -2.07 28.91
N ARG A 191 37.69 -2.21 27.64
CA ARG A 191 38.58 -1.22 26.99
C ARG A 191 37.98 0.19 26.91
N THR A 192 36.65 0.28 26.94
CA THR A 192 35.88 1.53 26.99
C THR A 192 35.72 2.11 28.40
N TYR A 193 36.16 1.38 29.42
CA TYR A 193 36.04 1.71 30.83
C TYR A 193 34.62 2.14 31.25
N GLN A 194 33.58 1.64 30.57
CA GLN A 194 32.19 1.98 30.84
C GLN A 194 31.73 1.37 32.17
N GLN A 195 32.34 0.25 32.57
CA GLN A 195 32.05 -0.42 33.84
C GLN A 195 32.94 0.08 34.99
N ARG A 196 33.72 1.16 34.79
CA ARG A 196 34.62 1.68 35.83
C ARG A 196 33.79 2.28 36.98
N LEU A 197 33.64 1.51 38.05
CA LEU A 197 32.99 1.94 39.30
C LEU A 197 33.95 2.70 40.23
N THR A 198 35.27 2.51 40.05
CA THR A 198 36.32 3.16 40.84
C THR A 198 36.78 4.43 40.12
N HIS A 199 36.80 5.59 40.82
CA HIS A 199 37.18 6.94 40.33
C HIS A 199 36.11 7.80 39.63
N ARG A 200 34.86 7.83 40.12
CA ARG A 200 33.92 8.92 39.74
C ARG A 200 34.19 10.24 40.45
N ASP A 201 34.85 10.20 41.61
CA ASP A 201 35.25 11.39 42.36
C ASP A 201 36.70 11.74 42.06
N VAL A 202 36.94 12.41 40.93
CA VAL A 202 38.11 13.29 40.84
C VAL A 202 37.68 14.52 41.63
N GLY A 203 38.18 14.65 42.87
CA GLY A 203 37.77 15.70 43.81
C GLY A 203 37.79 17.11 43.23
N GLU A 204 37.24 18.08 43.97
CA GLU A 204 37.05 19.45 43.49
C GLU A 204 38.32 20.03 42.81
N PRO A 205 38.18 20.66 41.63
CA PRO A 205 39.33 21.17 40.90
C PRO A 205 40.11 22.15 41.76
N ASN A 206 41.42 21.93 41.91
CA ASN A 206 42.32 22.78 42.72
C ASN A 206 42.54 24.20 42.15
N ARG A 207 41.74 24.60 41.14
CA ARG A 207 41.73 25.99 40.65
C ARG A 207 40.70 26.77 41.44
N LYS A 208 41.19 27.61 42.34
CA LYS A 208 40.41 28.72 42.90
C LYS A 208 40.15 29.72 41.75
N TYR A 209 38.88 29.89 41.38
CA TYR A 209 38.45 31.02 40.55
C TYR A 209 38.49 32.32 41.35
#